data_AF-A0AAW3WAZ6-F1
#
_entry.id   AF-A0AAW3WAZ6-F1
#
_cell.length_a   1.000
_cell.length_b   1.000
_cell.length_c   1.000
_cell.angle_alpha   90.00
_cell.angle_beta   90.00
_cell.angle_gamma   90.00
#
_symmetry.space_group_name_H-M   'P 1'
#
loop_
_entity.id
_entity.type
_entity.pdbx_description
1 polymer ?
#
loop_
_entity_poly.entity_id
_entity_poly.type
_entity_poly.pdbx_seq_one_letter_code
_entity_poly.pdbx_strand_id
1 'polypeptide(L)'
;MNSETNTLDIQDENIMQNKRRGDILYYSLSQVADLLGEEDSSIRYYTNVFDNILKIEISNKEFRYTNKDVDKLEFLINLKNKGMSIKEVQKYCEELPLDIQDLLEVKEDNSLSAKEIISSVIELESEKINNVKDYLSNKIDESNELIIQQIIESIIKEQNKQLDIFKNSIINEIKDYIDFKFNTNVAMDSYSELSEKVNTLIDNRVSFENNVNSQLKNLNESFVTNGKNLADEIKRFKNIIERAYYVQEEIASQKSKQSFLGRLFGTKY
;
A
#
# COMPACT_ATOMS: atom_id res chain seq x y z
N MET A 1 -25.61 -33.87 -49.48
CA MET A 1 -24.37 -33.08 -49.69
C MET A 1 -24.79 -31.62 -49.69
N ASN A 2 -24.08 -30.77 -48.92
CA ASN A 2 -24.53 -29.52 -48.28
C ASN A 2 -25.44 -29.79 -47.08
N SER A 3 -25.39 -29.07 -45.96
CA SER A 3 -24.59 -27.91 -45.48
C SER A 3 -24.91 -27.73 -43.98
N GLU A 4 -24.15 -26.84 -43.31
CA GLU A 4 -24.48 -26.19 -42.02
C GLU A 4 -24.38 -27.10 -40.78
N THR A 5 -24.00 -26.68 -39.58
CA THR A 5 -23.46 -25.50 -38.87
C THR A 5 -23.35 -26.03 -37.43
N ASN A 6 -22.35 -25.64 -36.64
CA ASN A 6 -22.45 -25.52 -35.17
C ASN A 6 -21.11 -24.93 -34.69
N THR A 7 -20.95 -23.61 -34.86
CA THR A 7 -21.20 -22.58 -33.85
C THR A 7 -20.13 -22.61 -32.76
N LEU A 8 -19.28 -21.57 -32.83
CA LEU A 8 -18.52 -21.04 -31.72
C LEU A 8 -19.38 -21.01 -30.46
N ASP A 9 -18.81 -21.43 -29.34
CA ASP A 9 -19.20 -20.85 -28.06
C ASP A 9 -18.01 -20.07 -27.51
N ILE A 10 -18.28 -18.79 -27.34
CA ILE A 10 -17.41 -17.73 -26.85
C ILE A 10 -17.69 -17.63 -25.34
N GLN A 11 -16.77 -16.99 -24.61
CA GLN A 11 -16.90 -16.43 -23.26
C GLN A 11 -16.32 -17.35 -22.16
N ASP A 12 -15.37 -16.92 -21.33
CA ASP A 12 -15.18 -15.56 -20.81
C ASP A 12 -13.78 -14.98 -21.03
N GLU A 13 -13.75 -13.90 -21.82
CA GLU A 13 -12.68 -12.92 -21.76
C GLU A 13 -12.78 -12.14 -20.43
N ASN A 14 -11.66 -12.11 -19.71
CA ASN A 14 -11.18 -11.00 -18.89
C ASN A 14 -12.18 -9.92 -18.48
N ILE A 15 -12.52 -9.92 -17.19
CA ILE A 15 -12.54 -8.67 -16.41
C ILE A 15 -11.29 -8.67 -15.52
N MET A 16 -10.13 -8.61 -16.17
CA MET A 16 -8.86 -8.18 -15.56
C MET A 16 -8.87 -6.66 -15.54
N GLN A 17 -9.52 -6.06 -14.53
CA GLN A 17 -9.30 -4.65 -14.22
C GLN A 17 -8.74 -4.50 -12.81
N ASN A 18 -7.44 -4.17 -12.78
CA ASN A 18 -6.71 -3.48 -11.71
C ASN A 18 -6.69 -4.15 -10.31
N LYS A 19 -5.78 -5.13 -10.11
CA LYS A 19 -5.32 -5.47 -8.75
C LYS A 19 -3.79 -5.35 -8.61
N ARG A 20 -3.39 -4.55 -7.62
CA ARG A 20 -2.01 -4.21 -7.27
C ARG A 20 -1.33 -5.41 -6.61
N ARG A 21 0.00 -5.46 -6.68
CA ARG A 21 0.84 -6.53 -6.09
C ARG A 21 0.71 -6.54 -4.57
N GLY A 22 0.14 -7.60 -4.01
CA GLY A 22 0.09 -7.83 -2.56
C GLY A 22 -1.08 -8.66 -2.03
N ASP A 23 -2.09 -8.99 -2.84
CA ASP A 23 -3.26 -9.71 -2.33
C ASP A 23 -2.89 -11.14 -1.88
N ILE A 24 -2.90 -11.37 -0.57
CA ILE A 24 -2.88 -12.70 0.03
C ILE A 24 -4.02 -13.50 -0.62
N LEU A 25 -3.67 -14.54 -1.38
CA LEU A 25 -4.66 -15.34 -2.10
C LEU A 25 -5.53 -16.16 -1.13
N TYR A 26 -4.90 -16.63 -0.05
CA TYR A 26 -5.55 -17.39 1.02
C TYR A 26 -4.95 -17.07 2.40
N TYR A 27 -5.81 -16.91 3.38
CA TYR A 27 -5.50 -16.79 4.80
C TYR A 27 -5.60 -18.16 5.48
N SER A 28 -4.75 -18.39 6.47
CA SER A 28 -4.88 -19.52 7.38
C SER A 28 -5.91 -19.24 8.49
N LEU A 29 -6.38 -20.30 9.17
CA LEU A 29 -7.31 -20.18 10.30
C LEU A 29 -6.86 -19.13 11.34
N SER A 30 -5.60 -19.17 11.76
CA SER A 30 -5.07 -18.25 12.78
C SER A 30 -4.97 -16.82 12.24
N GLN A 31 -4.65 -16.64 10.96
CA GLN A 31 -4.67 -15.30 10.35
C GLN A 31 -6.08 -14.73 10.28
N VAL A 32 -7.09 -15.56 9.98
CA VAL A 32 -8.50 -15.14 10.01
C VAL A 32 -8.96 -14.82 11.44
N ALA A 33 -8.52 -15.61 12.42
CA ALA A 33 -8.78 -15.34 13.83
C ALA A 33 -8.22 -13.98 14.28
N ASP A 34 -6.97 -13.68 13.92
CA ASP A 34 -6.34 -12.39 14.17
C ASP A 34 -7.07 -11.23 13.48
N LEU A 35 -7.52 -11.42 12.23
CA LEU A 35 -8.24 -10.41 11.45
C LEU A 35 -9.62 -10.09 12.04
N LEU A 36 -10.33 -11.09 12.54
CA LEU A 36 -11.69 -10.96 13.07
C LEU A 36 -11.74 -10.73 14.60
N GLY A 37 -10.58 -10.79 15.28
CA GLY A 37 -10.49 -10.62 16.73
C GLY A 37 -11.16 -11.74 17.53
N GLU A 38 -11.21 -12.95 16.96
CA GLU A 38 -11.87 -14.13 17.53
C GLU A 38 -10.84 -15.23 17.83
N GLU A 39 -11.19 -16.21 18.66
CA GLU A 39 -10.29 -17.35 18.89
C GLU A 39 -10.27 -18.34 17.71
N ASP A 40 -9.14 -18.98 17.45
CA ASP A 40 -8.99 -20.07 16.46
C ASP A 40 -10.08 -21.16 16.60
N SER A 41 -10.50 -21.42 17.85
CA SER A 41 -11.56 -22.38 18.19
C SER A 41 -12.93 -21.93 17.67
N SER A 42 -13.25 -20.63 17.79
CA SER A 42 -14.47 -19.99 17.29
C SER A 42 -14.51 -19.98 15.77
N ILE A 43 -13.42 -19.55 15.11
CA ILE A 43 -13.34 -19.54 13.64
C ILE A 43 -13.53 -20.94 13.07
N ARG A 44 -12.90 -21.95 13.68
CA ARG A 44 -13.06 -23.36 13.29
C ARG A 44 -14.49 -23.85 13.50
N TYR A 45 -15.11 -23.49 14.62
CA TYR A 45 -16.50 -23.83 14.90
C TYR A 45 -17.44 -23.26 13.83
N TYR A 46 -17.34 -21.96 13.53
CA TYR A 46 -18.19 -21.32 12.52
C TYR A 46 -17.96 -21.86 11.12
N THR A 47 -16.71 -22.14 10.77
CA THR A 47 -16.36 -22.76 9.48
C THR A 47 -17.06 -24.11 9.30
N ASN A 48 -17.10 -24.95 10.35
CA ASN A 48 -17.76 -26.24 10.29
C ASN A 48 -19.29 -26.14 10.30
N VAL A 49 -19.84 -25.20 11.08
CA VAL A 49 -21.28 -25.01 11.21
C VAL A 49 -21.91 -24.43 9.94
N PHE A 50 -21.18 -23.56 9.25
CA PHE A 50 -21.61 -22.92 8.02
C PHE A 50 -20.89 -23.47 6.78
N ASP A 51 -20.45 -24.74 6.83
CA ASP A 51 -19.74 -25.40 5.72
C ASP A 51 -20.55 -25.38 4.42
N ASN A 52 -21.89 -25.47 4.54
CA ASN A 52 -22.82 -25.36 3.42
C ASN A 52 -22.80 -23.99 2.71
N ILE A 53 -22.41 -22.92 3.41
CA ILE A 53 -22.39 -21.52 2.92
C ILE A 53 -20.97 -21.11 2.52
N LEU A 54 -19.99 -21.43 3.36
CA LEU A 54 -18.60 -20.98 3.21
C LEU A 54 -17.79 -21.87 2.28
N LYS A 55 -18.05 -23.19 2.25
CA LYS A 55 -17.37 -24.18 1.39
C LYS A 55 -15.84 -23.98 1.32
N ILE A 56 -15.20 -23.75 2.47
CA ILE A 56 -13.79 -23.39 2.57
C ILE A 56 -12.91 -24.51 2.03
N GLU A 57 -11.94 -24.17 1.19
CA GLU A 57 -11.00 -25.16 0.66
C GLU A 57 -10.07 -25.67 1.77
N ILE A 58 -9.98 -26.99 1.92
CA ILE A 58 -9.00 -27.63 2.81
C ILE A 58 -7.87 -28.20 1.97
N SER A 59 -6.66 -27.66 2.14
CA SER A 59 -5.46 -28.11 1.44
C SER A 59 -4.38 -28.48 2.44
N ASN A 60 -3.77 -29.66 2.29
CA ASN A 60 -2.76 -30.18 3.22
C ASN A 60 -3.17 -30.19 4.71
N LYS A 61 -4.47 -30.42 5.00
CA LYS A 61 -5.08 -30.39 6.35
C LYS A 61 -5.17 -29.00 6.99
N GLU A 62 -5.00 -27.94 6.20
CA GLU A 62 -5.18 -26.55 6.64
C GLU A 62 -6.33 -25.90 5.86
N PHE A 63 -7.11 -25.06 6.55
CA PHE A 63 -8.16 -24.25 5.93
C PHE A 63 -7.53 -23.10 5.15
N ARG A 64 -8.02 -22.85 3.93
CA ARG A 64 -7.61 -21.76 3.06
C ARG A 64 -8.78 -20.83 2.80
N TYR A 65 -8.77 -19.67 3.45
CA TYR A 65 -9.83 -18.66 3.33
C TYR A 65 -9.41 -17.62 2.31
N THR A 66 -10.22 -17.36 1.30
CA THR A 66 -10.03 -16.17 0.45
C THR A 66 -10.51 -14.90 1.18
N ASN A 67 -10.19 -13.71 0.66
CA ASN A 67 -10.79 -12.47 1.19
C ASN A 67 -12.33 -12.53 1.25
N LYS A 68 -12.97 -13.11 0.22
CA LYS A 68 -14.42 -13.27 0.19
C LYS A 68 -14.92 -14.18 1.32
N ASP A 69 -14.17 -15.23 1.64
CA ASP A 69 -14.53 -16.16 2.71
C ASP A 69 -14.40 -15.50 4.09
N VAL A 70 -13.41 -14.63 4.27
CA VAL A 70 -13.25 -13.82 5.47
C VAL A 70 -14.43 -12.85 5.62
N ASP A 71 -14.80 -12.13 4.56
CA ASP A 71 -15.95 -11.20 4.58
C ASP A 71 -17.27 -11.93 4.89
N LYS A 72 -17.50 -13.10 4.27
CA LYS A 72 -18.67 -13.94 4.56
C LYS A 72 -18.66 -14.43 6.01
N LEU A 73 -17.51 -14.85 6.52
CA LEU A 73 -17.39 -15.34 7.89
C LEU A 73 -17.63 -14.22 8.91
N GLU A 74 -17.09 -13.02 8.68
CA GLU A 74 -17.36 -11.83 9.48
C GLU A 74 -18.87 -11.53 9.53
N PHE A 75 -19.54 -11.57 8.37
CA PHE A 75 -20.98 -11.37 8.29
C PHE A 75 -21.77 -12.40 9.11
N LEU A 76 -21.44 -13.68 8.99
CA LEU A 76 -22.09 -14.78 9.73
C LEU A 76 -21.90 -14.64 11.24
N ILE A 77 -20.68 -14.28 11.68
CA ILE A 77 -20.36 -14.03 13.09
C ILE A 77 -21.16 -12.84 13.61
N ASN A 78 -21.25 -11.76 12.84
CA ASN A 78 -22.03 -10.57 13.18
C ASN A 78 -23.53 -10.87 13.34
N LEU A 79 -24.11 -11.73 12.48
CA LEU A 79 -25.51 -12.14 12.64
C LEU A 79 -25.74 -12.94 13.92
N LYS A 80 -24.84 -13.87 14.24
CA LYS A 80 -24.89 -14.61 15.51
C LYS A 80 -24.75 -13.65 16.71
N ASN A 81 -23.82 -12.70 16.65
CA ASN A 81 -23.58 -11.74 17.74
C ASN A 81 -24.76 -10.76 17.93
N LYS A 82 -25.58 -10.55 16.89
CA LYS A 82 -26.86 -9.82 16.97
C LYS A 82 -28.00 -10.63 17.57
N GLY A 83 -27.75 -11.87 18.01
CA GLY A 83 -28.71 -12.71 18.73
C GLY A 83 -29.46 -13.71 17.86
N MET A 84 -29.09 -13.87 16.59
CA MET A 84 -29.68 -14.86 15.69
C MET A 84 -29.13 -16.27 15.97
N SER A 85 -29.99 -17.28 15.96
CA SER A 85 -29.55 -18.68 16.07
C SER A 85 -28.91 -19.16 14.77
N ILE A 86 -28.03 -20.16 14.86
CA ILE A 86 -27.35 -20.76 13.69
C ILE A 86 -28.33 -21.15 12.58
N LYS A 87 -29.49 -21.72 12.94
CA LYS A 87 -30.51 -22.14 11.97
C LYS A 87 -31.17 -20.96 11.26
N GLU A 88 -31.41 -19.86 11.99
CA GLU A 88 -31.95 -18.64 11.42
C GLU A 88 -30.94 -17.97 10.50
N VAL A 89 -29.64 -17.98 10.86
CA VAL A 89 -28.56 -17.49 9.99
C VAL A 89 -28.48 -18.31 8.69
N GLN A 90 -28.54 -19.65 8.79
CA GLN A 90 -28.54 -20.52 7.61
C GLN A 90 -29.73 -20.24 6.70
N LYS A 91 -30.94 -20.16 7.26
CA LYS A 91 -32.16 -19.84 6.51
C LYS A 91 -32.09 -18.45 5.86
N TYR A 92 -31.54 -17.47 6.55
CA TYR A 92 -31.37 -16.12 6.03
C TYR A 92 -30.44 -16.08 4.81
N CYS A 93 -29.34 -16.82 4.86
CA CYS A 93 -28.39 -16.93 3.74
C CYS A 93 -28.92 -17.78 2.57
N GLU A 94 -29.86 -18.69 2.80
CA GLU A 94 -30.58 -19.41 1.74
C GLU A 94 -31.58 -18.51 0.99
N GLU A 95 -32.24 -17.58 1.70
CA GLU A 95 -33.19 -16.64 1.11
C GLU A 95 -32.50 -15.44 0.44
N LEU A 96 -31.31 -15.06 0.91
CA LEU A 96 -30.50 -13.96 0.39
C LEU A 96 -29.03 -14.41 0.24
N PRO A 97 -28.65 -14.97 -0.93
CA PRO A 97 -27.30 -15.46 -1.14
C PRO A 97 -26.26 -14.34 -1.06
N LEU A 98 -25.08 -14.67 -0.52
CA LEU A 98 -23.99 -13.73 -0.25
C LEU A 98 -23.16 -13.38 -1.49
N ASP A 99 -23.28 -14.17 -2.56
CA ASP A 99 -22.62 -13.91 -3.84
C ASP A 99 -23.59 -13.30 -4.86
N ILE A 100 -23.11 -12.29 -5.60
CA ILE A 100 -23.88 -11.56 -6.61
C ILE A 100 -24.26 -12.49 -7.78
N GLN A 101 -23.38 -13.43 -8.16
CA GLN A 101 -23.69 -14.46 -9.17
C GLN A 101 -24.88 -15.34 -8.74
N ASP A 102 -24.91 -15.75 -7.47
CA ASP A 102 -25.98 -16.60 -6.93
C ASP A 102 -27.31 -15.83 -6.82
N LEU A 103 -27.26 -14.51 -6.57
CA LEU A 103 -28.44 -13.63 -6.64
C LEU A 103 -29.02 -13.52 -8.06
N LEU A 104 -28.19 -13.70 -9.09
CA LEU A 104 -28.60 -13.64 -10.50
C LEU A 104 -29.19 -14.96 -11.00
N GLU A 105 -28.82 -16.10 -10.41
CA GLU A 105 -29.33 -17.45 -10.77
C GLU A 105 -30.67 -17.80 -10.11
N VAL A 106 -30.97 -17.26 -8.92
CA VAL A 106 -32.07 -17.78 -8.07
C VAL A 106 -33.51 -17.45 -8.54
N LYS A 107 -33.76 -16.69 -9.61
CA LYS A 107 -35.15 -16.36 -10.02
C LYS A 107 -35.42 -16.30 -11.53
N GLU A 108 -35.17 -17.36 -12.29
CA GLU A 108 -35.52 -17.37 -13.73
C GLU A 108 -37.02 -17.12 -14.04
N ASP A 109 -37.94 -17.25 -13.10
CA ASP A 109 -39.37 -17.21 -13.44
C ASP A 109 -40.05 -15.82 -13.45
N ASN A 110 -39.35 -14.70 -13.20
CA ASN A 110 -39.86 -13.31 -13.44
C ASN A 110 -38.75 -12.21 -13.40
N SER A 111 -37.47 -12.57 -13.62
CA SER A 111 -36.28 -11.83 -13.12
C SER A 111 -35.79 -10.60 -13.87
N LEU A 112 -36.18 -10.37 -15.14
CA LEU A 112 -35.58 -9.28 -15.93
C LEU A 112 -35.66 -7.91 -15.22
N SER A 113 -36.80 -7.59 -14.61
CA SER A 113 -37.01 -6.33 -13.89
C SER A 113 -36.17 -6.23 -12.60
N ALA A 114 -36.02 -7.31 -11.84
CA ALA A 114 -35.24 -7.28 -10.59
C ALA A 114 -33.74 -7.16 -10.88
N LYS A 115 -33.25 -7.85 -11.91
CA LYS A 115 -31.86 -7.77 -12.36
C LYS A 115 -31.50 -6.37 -12.88
N GLU A 116 -32.39 -5.76 -13.67
CA GLU A 116 -32.22 -4.37 -14.13
C GLU A 116 -32.19 -3.39 -12.97
N ILE A 117 -33.09 -3.52 -11.99
CA ILE A 117 -33.11 -2.68 -10.79
C ILE A 117 -31.80 -2.82 -10.00
N ILE A 118 -31.32 -4.05 -9.78
CA ILE A 118 -30.07 -4.29 -9.05
C ILE A 118 -28.88 -3.67 -9.78
N SER A 119 -28.77 -3.85 -11.09
CA SER A 119 -27.70 -3.25 -11.89
C SER A 119 -27.74 -1.72 -11.84
N SER A 120 -28.91 -1.10 -12.00
CA SER A 120 -29.05 0.36 -11.90
C SER A 120 -28.71 0.89 -10.51
N VAL A 121 -29.03 0.14 -9.44
CA VAL A 121 -28.64 0.51 -8.07
C VAL A 121 -27.12 0.43 -7.90
N ILE A 122 -26.47 -0.61 -8.42
CA ILE A 122 -25.01 -0.75 -8.38
C ILE A 122 -24.33 0.40 -9.12
N GLU A 123 -24.83 0.74 -10.32
CA GLU A 123 -24.29 1.86 -11.11
C GLU A 123 -24.41 3.18 -10.36
N LEU A 124 -25.60 3.51 -9.83
CA LEU A 124 -25.83 4.73 -9.07
C LEU A 124 -24.97 4.83 -7.81
N GLU A 125 -24.82 3.75 -7.06
CA GLU A 125 -23.98 3.73 -5.86
C GLU A 125 -22.49 3.83 -6.23
N SER A 126 -22.06 3.19 -7.32
CA SER A 126 -20.68 3.31 -7.82
C SER A 126 -20.35 4.75 -8.25
N GLU A 127 -21.29 5.44 -8.90
CA GLU A 127 -21.13 6.84 -9.31
C GLU A 127 -21.00 7.76 -8.08
N LYS A 128 -21.86 7.58 -7.07
CA LYS A 128 -21.77 8.32 -5.81
C LYS A 128 -20.44 8.08 -5.10
N ILE A 129 -19.99 6.83 -5.02
CA ILE A 129 -18.72 6.46 -4.39
C ILE A 129 -17.55 7.12 -5.13
N ASN A 130 -17.56 7.12 -6.46
CA ASN A 130 -16.53 7.78 -7.26
C ASN A 130 -16.52 9.29 -7.04
N ASN A 131 -17.69 9.93 -7.00
CA ASN A 131 -17.79 11.36 -6.71
C ASN A 131 -17.25 11.72 -5.32
N VAL A 132 -17.55 10.91 -4.30
CA VAL A 132 -17.00 11.10 -2.95
C VAL A 132 -15.49 10.91 -2.95
N LYS A 133 -14.98 9.90 -3.65
CA LYS A 133 -13.54 9.64 -3.78
C LYS A 133 -12.82 10.83 -4.43
N ASP A 134 -13.35 11.35 -5.52
CA ASP A 134 -12.76 12.49 -6.24
C ASP A 134 -12.79 13.76 -5.38
N TYR A 135 -13.91 14.02 -4.69
CA TYR A 135 -14.03 15.11 -3.73
C TYR A 135 -12.98 15.02 -2.62
N LEU A 136 -12.82 13.83 -2.02
CA LEU A 136 -11.84 13.61 -0.95
C LEU A 136 -10.41 13.73 -1.46
N SER A 137 -10.10 13.20 -2.64
CA SER A 137 -8.77 13.30 -3.23
C SER A 137 -8.38 14.76 -3.46
N ASN A 138 -9.28 15.55 -4.06
CA ASN A 138 -9.06 16.98 -4.27
C ASN A 138 -8.89 17.73 -2.94
N LYS A 139 -9.69 17.41 -1.91
CA LYS A 139 -9.57 18.04 -0.58
C LYS A 139 -8.26 17.71 0.11
N ILE A 140 -7.76 16.48 -0.04
CA ILE A 140 -6.46 16.07 0.49
C ILE A 140 -5.33 16.85 -0.23
N ASP A 141 -5.40 16.97 -1.55
CA ASP A 141 -4.40 17.70 -2.33
C ASP A 141 -4.36 19.19 -1.97
N GLU A 142 -5.52 19.85 -1.90
CA GLU A 142 -5.63 21.25 -1.44
C GLU A 142 -5.07 21.44 -0.02
N SER A 143 -5.39 20.52 0.89
CA SER A 143 -4.91 20.60 2.28
C SER A 143 -3.40 20.39 2.36
N ASN A 144 -2.84 19.47 1.57
CA ASN A 144 -1.40 19.21 1.53
C ASN A 144 -0.64 20.43 0.99
N GLU A 145 -1.15 21.06 -0.07
CA GLU A 145 -0.55 22.27 -0.64
C GLU A 145 -0.49 23.41 0.39
N LEU A 146 -1.58 23.65 1.12
CA LEU A 146 -1.63 24.66 2.19
C LEU A 146 -0.63 24.37 3.31
N ILE A 147 -0.56 23.12 3.79
CA ILE A 147 0.38 22.72 4.84
C ILE A 147 1.83 22.92 4.38
N ILE A 148 2.14 22.53 3.14
CA ILE A 148 3.49 22.70 2.57
C ILE A 148 3.85 24.19 2.51
N GLN A 149 2.93 25.06 2.05
CA GLN A 149 3.17 26.50 2.03
C GLN A 149 3.46 27.06 3.43
N GLN A 150 2.68 26.67 4.44
CA GLN A 150 2.90 27.11 5.83
C GLN A 150 4.25 26.65 6.39
N ILE A 151 4.68 25.42 6.07
CA ILE A 151 5.99 24.90 6.46
C ILE A 151 7.10 25.72 5.82
N ILE A 152 7.00 26.00 4.52
CA ILE A 152 7.99 26.79 3.78
C ILE A 152 8.12 28.20 4.37
N GLU A 153 6.99 28.88 4.61
CA GLU A 153 6.98 30.21 5.22
C GLU A 153 7.65 30.21 6.60
N SER A 154 7.37 29.19 7.41
CA SER A 154 7.95 29.05 8.76
C SER A 154 9.47 28.83 8.70
N ILE A 155 9.95 28.02 7.76
CA ILE A 155 11.39 27.77 7.55
C ILE A 155 12.08 29.06 7.10
N ILE A 156 11.55 29.75 6.09
CA ILE A 156 12.12 31.00 5.57
C ILE A 156 12.21 32.05 6.68
N LYS A 157 11.15 32.18 7.48
CA LYS A 157 11.10 33.13 8.60
C LYS A 157 12.19 32.84 9.64
N GLU A 158 12.35 31.58 10.06
CA GLU A 158 13.36 31.23 11.06
C GLU A 158 14.77 31.35 10.48
N GLN A 159 15.00 30.95 9.23
CA GLN A 159 16.30 31.11 8.57
C GLN A 159 16.73 32.58 8.48
N ASN A 160 15.84 33.48 8.08
CA ASN A 160 16.13 34.92 8.02
C ASN A 160 16.49 35.48 9.40
N LYS A 161 15.77 35.06 10.44
CA LYS A 161 16.05 35.46 11.82
C LYS A 161 17.44 34.99 12.29
N GLN A 162 17.79 33.73 12.02
CA GLN A 162 19.12 33.20 12.37
C GLN A 162 20.23 33.92 11.60
N LEU A 163 20.00 34.24 10.33
CA LEU A 163 20.95 34.98 9.49
C LEU A 163 21.16 36.41 10.01
N ASP A 164 20.10 37.09 10.46
CA ASP A 164 20.21 38.40 11.08
C ASP A 164 20.99 38.36 12.39
N ILE A 165 20.74 37.36 13.24
CA ILE A 165 21.50 37.14 14.49
C ILE A 165 22.98 36.94 14.17
N PHE A 166 23.28 36.05 13.23
CA PHE A 166 24.66 35.76 12.81
C PHE A 166 25.35 37.00 12.23
N LYS A 167 24.66 37.75 11.36
CA LYS A 167 25.16 39.01 10.79
C LYS A 167 25.51 40.02 11.89
N ASN A 168 24.61 40.22 12.85
CA ASN A 168 24.83 41.17 13.94
C ASN A 168 25.98 40.71 14.86
N SER A 169 26.11 39.40 15.10
CA SER A 169 27.23 38.83 15.86
C SER A 169 28.56 39.17 15.19
N ILE A 170 28.69 38.93 13.87
CA ILE A 170 29.91 39.24 13.12
C ILE A 170 30.19 40.75 13.13
N ILE A 171 29.18 41.59 12.90
CA ILE A 171 29.36 43.05 12.89
C ILE A 171 29.89 43.53 14.24
N ASN A 172 29.33 43.03 15.34
CA ASN A 172 29.78 43.39 16.68
C ASN A 172 31.21 42.90 16.94
N GLU A 173 31.55 41.67 16.55
CA GLU A 173 32.90 41.14 16.74
C GLU A 173 33.95 41.92 15.92
N ILE A 174 33.63 42.29 14.67
CA ILE A 174 34.47 43.16 13.85
C ILE A 174 34.64 44.53 14.51
N LYS A 175 33.54 45.11 15.02
CA LYS A 175 33.56 46.41 15.67
C LYS A 175 34.42 46.39 16.93
N ASP A 176 34.25 45.38 17.78
CA ASP A 176 35.04 45.20 19.00
C ASP A 176 36.53 45.03 18.67
N TYR A 177 36.85 44.30 17.60
CA TYR A 177 38.23 44.13 17.14
C TYR A 177 38.84 45.46 16.64
N ILE A 178 38.08 46.24 15.88
CA ILE A 178 38.52 47.56 15.40
C ILE A 178 38.69 48.51 16.60
N ASP A 179 37.71 48.59 17.49
CA ASP A 179 37.76 49.47 18.66
C ASP A 179 38.92 49.09 19.60
N PHE A 180 39.23 47.79 19.74
CA PHE A 180 40.41 47.31 20.47
C PHE A 180 41.72 47.73 19.79
N LYS A 181 41.83 47.55 18.47
CA LYS A 181 43.07 47.74 17.74
C LYS A 181 43.42 49.22 17.50
N PHE A 182 42.41 50.08 17.34
CA PHE A 182 42.60 51.48 16.97
C PHE A 182 42.44 52.48 18.12
N ASN A 183 42.03 52.05 19.34
CA ASN A 183 42.11 52.89 20.54
C ASN A 183 43.54 53.06 21.10
N THR A 184 44.54 52.42 20.52
CA THR A 184 45.95 52.69 20.80
C THR A 184 46.63 53.19 19.53
N ASN A 185 47.03 54.46 19.53
CA ASN A 185 47.79 55.16 18.48
C ASN A 185 48.85 54.29 17.79
N VAL A 186 48.55 53.61 16.68
CA VAL A 186 49.57 53.07 15.77
C VAL A 186 49.10 53.13 14.30
N ALA A 187 49.95 53.79 13.52
CA ALA A 187 49.83 54.11 12.10
C ALA A 187 49.89 52.89 11.17
N MET A 188 49.26 53.02 9.99
CA MET A 188 49.43 52.30 8.70
C MET A 188 49.56 50.76 8.68
N ASP A 189 50.45 50.16 9.47
CA ASP A 189 50.70 48.70 9.55
C ASP A 189 49.50 47.93 10.12
N SER A 190 48.71 48.58 10.98
CA SER A 190 47.47 48.00 11.52
C SER A 190 46.40 47.76 10.46
N TYR A 191 46.39 48.55 9.37
CA TYR A 191 45.40 48.46 8.30
C TYR A 191 45.68 47.30 7.34
N SER A 192 46.96 47.02 7.04
CA SER A 192 47.33 45.85 6.22
C SER A 192 46.97 44.55 6.95
N GLU A 193 47.26 44.45 8.24
CA GLU A 193 46.95 43.28 9.05
C GLU A 193 45.42 43.13 9.31
N LEU A 194 44.67 44.24 9.40
CA LEU A 194 43.20 44.19 9.44
C LEU A 194 42.66 43.68 8.09
N SER A 195 43.15 44.22 6.98
CA SER A 195 42.76 43.82 5.63
C SER A 195 43.05 42.33 5.39
N GLU A 196 44.22 41.85 5.84
CA GLU A 196 44.60 40.43 5.76
C GLU A 196 43.68 39.54 6.60
N LYS A 197 43.35 39.94 7.83
CA LYS A 197 42.41 39.18 8.68
C LYS A 197 40.98 39.18 8.13
N VAL A 198 40.52 40.31 7.57
CA VAL A 198 39.21 40.39 6.90
C VAL A 198 39.18 39.49 5.67
N ASN A 199 40.23 39.48 4.85
CA ASN A 199 40.34 38.57 3.72
C ASN A 199 40.36 37.11 4.17
N THR A 200 41.10 36.78 5.24
CA THR A 200 41.13 35.43 5.81
C THR A 200 39.74 34.99 6.30
N LEU A 201 38.96 35.88 6.92
CA LEU A 201 37.59 35.60 7.34
C LEU A 201 36.64 35.42 6.15
N ILE A 202 36.79 36.22 5.10
CA ILE A 202 36.05 36.06 3.84
C ILE A 202 36.38 34.70 3.20
N ASP A 203 37.66 34.34 3.13
CA ASP A 203 38.12 33.07 2.57
C ASP A 203 37.61 31.88 3.39
N ASN A 204 37.65 31.98 4.72
CA ASN A 204 37.09 30.96 5.61
C ASN A 204 35.57 30.81 5.41
N ARG A 205 34.85 31.92 5.18
CA ARG A 205 33.41 31.89 4.91
C ARG A 205 33.10 31.22 3.57
N VAL A 206 33.83 31.57 2.51
CA VAL A 206 33.69 30.95 1.19
C VAL A 206 34.02 29.46 1.27
N SER A 207 35.06 29.08 2.01
CA SER A 207 35.42 27.68 2.28
C SER A 207 34.30 26.92 3.02
N PHE A 208 33.70 27.54 4.04
CA PHE A 208 32.57 26.97 4.77
C PHE A 208 31.33 26.78 3.88
N GLU A 209 30.94 27.77 3.08
CA GLU A 209 29.84 27.66 2.11
C GLU A 209 30.09 26.53 1.10
N ASN A 210 31.32 26.41 0.59
CA ASN A 210 31.70 25.34 -0.32
C ASN A 210 31.63 23.96 0.35
N ASN A 211 32.03 23.85 1.62
CA ASN A 211 31.93 22.61 2.39
C ASN A 211 30.46 22.19 2.60
N VAL A 212 29.59 23.13 3.01
CA VAL A 212 28.16 22.86 3.19
C VAL A 212 27.50 22.43 1.88
N ASN A 213 27.79 23.13 0.78
CA ASN A 213 27.28 22.78 -0.54
C ASN A 213 27.76 21.39 -0.99
N SER A 214 29.03 21.07 -0.73
CA SER A 214 29.58 19.73 -0.97
C SER A 214 28.85 18.66 -0.17
N GLN A 215 28.63 18.87 1.13
CA GLN A 215 27.93 17.90 1.97
C GLN A 215 26.47 17.70 1.56
N LEU A 216 25.77 18.78 1.22
CA LEU A 216 24.39 18.71 0.71
C LEU A 216 24.31 17.96 -0.61
N LYS A 217 25.25 18.19 -1.52
CA LYS A 217 25.33 17.44 -2.79
C LYS A 217 25.55 15.95 -2.53
N ASN A 218 26.49 15.60 -1.66
CA ASN A 218 26.76 14.22 -1.28
C ASN A 218 25.55 13.54 -0.63
N LEU A 219 24.84 14.24 0.26
CA LEU A 219 23.61 13.75 0.86
C LEU A 219 22.54 13.47 -0.20
N ASN A 220 22.32 14.41 -1.12
CA ASN A 220 21.36 14.24 -2.20
C ASN A 220 21.72 13.03 -3.10
N GLU A 221 23.00 12.89 -3.46
CA GLU A 221 23.48 11.73 -4.22
C GLU A 221 23.29 10.41 -3.46
N SER A 222 23.50 10.41 -2.14
CA SER A 222 23.24 9.24 -1.29
C SER A 222 21.75 8.87 -1.24
N PHE A 223 20.84 9.86 -1.08
CA PHE A 223 19.40 9.62 -1.11
C PHE A 223 18.95 9.05 -2.46
N VAL A 224 19.43 9.63 -3.57
CA VAL A 224 19.13 9.14 -4.92
C VAL A 224 19.64 7.71 -5.12
N THR A 225 20.86 7.42 -4.66
CA THR A 225 21.47 6.09 -4.78
C THR A 225 20.72 5.06 -3.94
N ASN A 226 20.39 5.38 -2.69
CA ASN A 226 19.61 4.52 -1.80
C ASN A 226 18.21 4.27 -2.36
N GLY A 227 17.56 5.30 -2.92
CA GLY A 227 16.27 5.16 -3.60
C GLY A 227 16.34 4.22 -4.80
N LYS A 228 17.39 4.31 -5.62
CA LYS A 228 17.63 3.37 -6.73
C LYS A 228 17.88 1.95 -6.24
N ASN A 229 18.73 1.78 -5.23
CA ASN A 229 19.03 0.47 -4.65
C ASN A 229 17.77 -0.19 -4.08
N LEU A 230 16.95 0.56 -3.34
CA LEU A 230 15.69 0.08 -2.81
C LEU A 230 14.73 -0.34 -3.93
N ALA A 231 14.63 0.46 -5.01
CA ALA A 231 13.81 0.11 -6.16
C ALA A 231 14.29 -1.18 -6.85
N ASP A 232 15.61 -1.35 -7.00
CA ASP A 232 16.22 -2.56 -7.57
C ASP A 232 16.01 -3.78 -6.67
N GLU A 233 16.10 -3.61 -5.36
CA GLU A 233 15.88 -4.68 -4.38
C GLU A 233 14.41 -5.12 -4.37
N ILE A 234 13.46 -4.17 -4.40
CA ILE A 234 12.03 -4.44 -4.60
C ILE A 234 11.81 -5.20 -5.92
N LYS A 235 12.51 -4.82 -6.99
CA LYS A 235 12.43 -5.50 -8.29
C LYS A 235 13.01 -6.92 -8.26
N ARG A 236 14.07 -7.16 -7.47
CA ARG A 236 14.62 -8.51 -7.26
C ARG A 236 13.68 -9.36 -6.44
N PHE A 237 13.12 -8.84 -5.33
CA PHE A 237 12.11 -9.53 -4.54
C PHE A 237 10.88 -9.88 -5.38
N LYS A 238 10.42 -8.95 -6.22
CA LYS A 238 9.40 -9.16 -7.26
C LYS A 238 9.70 -10.43 -8.08
N ASN A 239 10.89 -10.51 -8.68
CA ASN A 239 11.26 -11.61 -9.56
C ASN A 239 11.45 -12.94 -8.80
N ILE A 240 11.98 -12.91 -7.57
CA ILE A 240 12.16 -14.10 -6.74
C ILE A 240 10.80 -14.68 -6.35
N ILE A 241 9.86 -13.84 -5.94
CA ILE A 241 8.49 -14.26 -5.61
C ILE A 241 7.80 -14.84 -6.84
N GLU A 242 7.93 -14.20 -8.00
CA GLU A 242 7.38 -14.72 -9.27
C GLU A 242 7.95 -16.10 -9.61
N ARG A 243 9.27 -16.29 -9.51
CA ARG A 243 9.91 -17.59 -9.76
C ARG A 243 9.51 -18.65 -8.73
N ALA A 244 9.43 -18.29 -7.45
CA ALA A 244 9.00 -19.21 -6.39
C ALA A 244 7.56 -19.70 -6.65
N TYR A 245 6.69 -18.80 -7.11
CA TYR A 245 5.33 -19.14 -7.50
C TYR A 245 5.28 -20.14 -8.66
N TYR A 246 6.03 -19.88 -9.75
CA TYR A 246 6.12 -20.81 -10.89
C TYR A 246 6.68 -22.19 -10.49
N VAL A 247 7.73 -22.23 -9.67
CA VAL A 247 8.31 -23.51 -9.20
C VAL A 247 7.30 -24.27 -8.33
N GLN A 248 6.51 -23.58 -7.52
CA GLN A 248 5.49 -24.22 -6.69
C GLN A 248 4.35 -24.80 -7.53
N GLU A 249 3.89 -24.10 -8.57
CA GLU A 249 2.93 -24.64 -9.55
C GLU A 249 3.50 -25.84 -10.31
N GLU A 250 4.76 -25.76 -10.74
CA GLU A 250 5.40 -26.86 -11.45
C GLU A 250 5.52 -28.11 -10.57
N ILE A 251 5.95 -27.96 -9.31
CA ILE A 251 6.02 -29.06 -8.32
C ILE A 251 4.62 -29.62 -8.04
N ALA A 252 3.58 -28.78 -7.93
CA ALA A 252 2.20 -29.23 -7.73
C ALA A 252 1.70 -30.03 -8.95
N SER A 253 2.01 -29.58 -10.16
CA SER A 253 1.67 -30.27 -11.41
C SER A 253 2.45 -31.58 -11.61
N GLN A 254 3.69 -31.65 -11.13
CA GLN A 254 4.50 -32.87 -11.19
C GLN A 254 4.07 -33.88 -10.12
N LYS A 255 3.73 -33.44 -8.91
CA LYS A 255 3.13 -34.31 -7.87
C LYS A 255 1.79 -34.87 -8.30
N SER A 256 0.94 -34.08 -8.98
CA SER A 256 -0.32 -34.60 -9.52
C SER A 256 -0.08 -35.63 -10.63
N LYS A 257 0.88 -35.39 -11.53
CA LYS A 257 1.28 -36.34 -12.58
C LYS A 257 1.95 -37.61 -12.02
N GLN A 258 2.82 -37.52 -11.01
CA GLN A 258 3.40 -38.69 -10.33
C GLN A 258 2.34 -39.47 -9.54
N SER A 259 1.42 -38.78 -8.87
CA SER A 259 0.30 -39.44 -8.18
C SER A 259 -0.67 -40.09 -9.16
N PHE A 260 -0.85 -39.52 -10.35
CA PHE A 260 -1.66 -40.10 -11.41
C PHE A 260 -0.97 -41.32 -12.03
N LEU A 261 0.33 -41.24 -12.34
CA LEU A 261 1.13 -42.36 -12.85
C LEU A 261 1.30 -43.48 -11.81
N GLY A 262 1.44 -43.16 -10.53
CA GLY A 262 1.48 -44.15 -9.44
C GLY A 262 0.16 -44.89 -9.24
N ARG A 263 -0.98 -44.22 -9.52
CA ARG A 263 -2.32 -44.85 -9.54
C ARG A 263 -2.58 -45.67 -10.81
N LEU A 264 -2.03 -45.26 -11.95
CA LEU A 264 -2.16 -45.95 -13.23
C LEU A 264 -1.23 -47.16 -13.38
N PHE A 265 -0.03 -47.10 -12.82
CA PHE A 265 1.00 -48.13 -12.98
C PHE A 265 1.36 -48.88 -11.69
N GLY A 266 0.67 -48.61 -10.59
CA GLY A 266 0.68 -49.46 -9.39
C GLY A 266 2.08 -49.83 -8.88
N THR A 267 2.88 -48.85 -8.48
CA THR A 267 4.15 -49.16 -7.81
C THR A 267 3.89 -49.59 -6.37
N LYS A 268 3.88 -50.90 -6.15
CA LYS A 268 4.12 -51.51 -4.82
C LYS A 268 5.60 -51.39 -4.50
N TYR A 269 5.91 -50.72 -3.40
CA TYR A 269 7.01 -51.09 -2.52
C TYR A 269 6.46 -51.13 -1.10
#